data_AF-A0A7L4RID6-F1
#
_entry.id   AF-A0A7L4RID6-F1
#
_cell.length_a   1.000
_cell.length_b   1.000
_cell.length_c   1.000
_cell.angle_alpha   90.00
_cell.angle_beta   90.00
_cell.angle_gamma   90.00
#
_symmetry.space_group_name_H-M   'P 1'
#
loop_
_entity.id
_entity.type
_entity.pdbx_description
1 polymer ?
#
loop_
_entity_poly.entity_id
_entity_poly.type
_entity_poly.pdbx_seq_one_letter_code
_entity_poly.pdbx_strand_id
1 'polypeptide(L)'
;MAGMKEQMGKLNFLVKEADGAFSGGDVTARIGACTIYAGIMELLTIQAAKLMEQIILKSQLHKGKNVAFTPHDDSFFYGEKVGTRRILIAISETLPFRASGKTREEDAAKINGLAKRFIDSGHGFLDLRNTLIHHMGNPEKNLGDIENSCLRIKESFEKFSAAQKEFVLAAQPFRTIG
;
A
#
# COMPACT_ATOMS: atom_id res chain seq x y z
N MET A 1 -13.94 -18.68 -0.44
CA MET A 1 -14.44 -17.57 -1.30
C MET A 1 -15.41 -16.62 -0.59
N ALA A 2 -16.25 -17.07 0.36
CA ALA A 2 -17.20 -16.20 1.07
C ALA A 2 -16.53 -15.08 1.92
N GLY A 3 -15.49 -15.40 2.70
CA GLY A 3 -14.80 -14.41 3.54
C GLY A 3 -14.06 -13.30 2.78
N MET A 4 -13.55 -13.59 1.58
CA MET A 4 -12.85 -12.59 0.75
C MET A 4 -13.84 -11.57 0.17
N LYS A 5 -15.03 -12.01 -0.26
CA LYS A 5 -16.09 -11.11 -0.73
C LYS A 5 -16.59 -10.20 0.39
N GLU A 6 -16.74 -10.75 1.60
CA GLU A 6 -17.15 -9.98 2.77
C GLU A 6 -16.10 -8.92 3.15
N GLN A 7 -14.82 -9.28 3.16
CA GLN A 7 -13.73 -8.33 3.42
C GLN A 7 -13.64 -7.22 2.37
N MET A 8 -13.79 -7.56 1.09
CA MET A 8 -13.87 -6.55 0.03
C MET A 8 -15.10 -5.64 0.17
N GLY A 9 -16.24 -6.18 0.60
CA GLY A 9 -17.44 -5.40 0.89
C GLY A 9 -17.19 -4.37 2.01
N LYS A 10 -16.54 -4.78 3.10
CA LYS A 10 -16.18 -3.89 4.22
C LYS A 10 -15.23 -2.78 3.77
N LEU A 11 -14.21 -3.09 2.97
CA LEU A 11 -13.26 -2.10 2.47
C LEU A 11 -13.92 -1.08 1.54
N ASN A 12 -14.75 -1.55 0.61
CA ASN A 12 -15.47 -0.67 -0.31
C ASN A 12 -16.44 0.25 0.42
N PHE A 13 -17.10 -0.26 1.47
CA PHE A 13 -17.94 0.56 2.34
C PHE A 13 -17.12 1.65 3.04
N LEU A 14 -15.98 1.30 3.65
CA LEU A 14 -15.12 2.26 4.34
C LEU A 14 -14.56 3.35 3.41
N VAL A 15 -14.15 2.99 2.18
CA VAL A 15 -13.74 3.97 1.17
C VAL A 15 -14.88 4.93 0.86
N LYS A 16 -16.09 4.41 0.65
CA LYS A 16 -17.27 5.24 0.33
C LYS A 16 -17.61 6.21 1.47
N GLU A 17 -17.57 5.75 2.71
CA GLU A 17 -17.80 6.61 3.88
C GLU A 17 -16.71 7.69 4.01
N ALA A 18 -15.45 7.31 3.81
CA ALA A 18 -14.33 8.25 3.82
C ALA A 18 -14.49 9.31 2.71
N ASP A 19 -14.81 8.90 1.48
CA ASP A 19 -15.06 9.82 0.36
C ASP A 19 -16.24 10.75 0.63
N GLY A 20 -17.30 10.23 1.26
CA GLY A 20 -18.47 11.00 1.67
C GLY A 20 -18.15 12.11 2.67
N ALA A 21 -17.23 11.86 3.61
CA ALA A 21 -16.81 12.85 4.59
C ALA A 21 -16.13 14.09 3.97
N PHE A 22 -15.49 13.95 2.80
CA PHE A 22 -14.91 15.09 2.07
C PHE A 22 -15.95 15.94 1.33
N SER A 23 -17.15 15.41 1.10
CA SER A 23 -18.27 16.17 0.56
C SER A 23 -18.93 17.07 1.62
N GLY A 24 -18.74 16.75 2.90
CA GLY A 24 -19.18 17.55 4.03
C GLY A 24 -18.20 18.70 4.34
N GLY A 25 -18.73 19.80 4.88
CA GLY A 25 -17.92 20.92 5.40
C GLY A 25 -17.31 20.67 6.79
N ASP A 26 -17.45 19.47 7.36
CA ASP A 26 -16.95 19.15 8.70
C ASP A 26 -15.50 18.64 8.68
N VAL A 27 -14.61 19.41 9.29
CA VAL A 27 -13.18 19.08 9.44
C VAL A 27 -12.96 17.80 10.23
N THR A 28 -13.79 17.53 11.24
CA THR A 28 -13.66 16.35 12.10
C THR A 28 -13.93 15.09 11.29
N ALA A 29 -15.00 15.09 10.49
CA ALA A 29 -15.30 14.01 9.55
C ALA A 29 -14.13 13.78 8.56
N ARG A 30 -13.53 14.84 8.01
CA ARG A 30 -12.37 14.73 7.10
C ARG A 30 -11.13 14.12 7.77
N ILE A 31 -10.86 14.46 9.03
CA ILE A 31 -9.78 13.85 9.81
C ILE A 31 -10.07 12.35 10.05
N GLY A 32 -11.32 12.01 10.37
CA GLY A 32 -11.77 10.62 10.47
C GLY A 32 -11.54 9.84 9.18
N ALA A 33 -11.88 10.43 8.02
CA ALA A 33 -11.65 9.84 6.71
C ALA A 33 -10.16 9.64 6.40
N CYS A 34 -9.29 10.59 6.78
CA CYS A 34 -7.84 10.41 6.67
C CYS A 34 -7.33 9.20 7.46
N THR A 35 -7.91 8.94 8.63
CA THR A 35 -7.59 7.76 9.45
C THR A 35 -8.02 6.47 8.75
N ILE A 36 -9.20 6.46 8.12
CA ILE A 36 -9.67 5.32 7.32
C ILE A 36 -8.73 5.06 6.14
N TYR A 37 -8.35 6.09 5.38
CA TYR A 37 -7.38 5.96 4.28
C TYR A 37 -6.04 5.43 4.76
N ALA A 38 -5.55 5.89 5.93
CA ALA A 38 -4.33 5.36 6.51
C ALA A 38 -4.43 3.86 6.76
N GLY A 39 -5.50 3.37 7.41
CA GLY A 39 -5.72 1.95 7.65
C GLY A 39 -5.81 1.12 6.37
N ILE A 40 -6.50 1.63 5.33
CA ILE A 40 -6.57 0.96 4.03
C ILE A 40 -5.19 0.93 3.36
N MET A 41 -4.41 2.00 3.48
CA MET A 41 -3.05 2.05 2.96
C MET A 41 -2.18 0.96 3.58
N GLU A 42 -2.24 0.75 4.90
CA GLU A 42 -1.48 -0.32 5.56
C GLU A 42 -1.84 -1.69 5.00
N LEU A 43 -3.14 -1.96 4.81
CA LEU A 43 -3.62 -3.20 4.21
C LEU A 43 -3.07 -3.40 2.79
N LEU A 44 -3.16 -2.37 1.93
CA LEU A 44 -2.70 -2.44 0.54
C LEU A 44 -1.18 -2.66 0.46
N THR A 45 -0.42 -2.06 1.38
CA THR A 45 1.03 -2.29 1.50
C THR A 45 1.34 -3.71 1.96
N ILE A 46 0.61 -4.26 2.92
CA ILE A 46 0.76 -5.66 3.36
C ILE A 46 0.45 -6.63 2.19
N GLN A 47 -0.59 -6.37 1.41
CA GLN A 47 -0.92 -7.18 0.24
C GLN A 47 0.21 -7.19 -0.80
N ALA A 48 0.80 -6.02 -1.07
CA ALA A 48 1.94 -5.90 -1.97
C ALA A 48 3.17 -6.67 -1.46
N ALA A 49 3.47 -6.57 -0.16
CA ALA A 49 4.57 -7.30 0.46
C ALA A 49 4.40 -8.81 0.35
N LYS A 50 3.19 -9.33 0.63
CA LYS A 50 2.89 -10.77 0.50
C LYS A 50 2.99 -11.27 -0.92
N LEU A 51 2.57 -10.46 -1.90
CA LEU A 51 2.74 -10.82 -3.30
C LEU A 51 4.24 -10.99 -3.63
N MET A 52 5.07 -10.03 -3.21
CA MET A 52 6.52 -10.10 -3.41
C MET A 52 7.14 -11.29 -2.69
N GLU A 53 6.78 -11.54 -1.44
CA GLU A 53 7.21 -12.71 -0.68
C GLU A 53 6.93 -14.01 -1.43
N GLN A 54 5.72 -14.19 -1.96
CA GLN A 54 5.33 -15.38 -2.71
C GLN A 54 6.07 -15.51 -4.05
N ILE A 55 6.28 -14.40 -4.75
CA ILE A 55 7.07 -14.35 -5.98
C ILE A 55 8.51 -14.80 -5.71
N ILE A 56 9.15 -14.25 -4.68
CA ILE A 56 10.55 -14.57 -4.34
C ILE A 56 10.66 -16.04 -3.92
N LEU A 57 9.77 -16.51 -3.04
CA LEU A 57 9.74 -17.89 -2.58
C LEU A 57 9.66 -18.87 -3.76
N LYS A 58 8.69 -18.66 -4.65
CA LYS A 58 8.50 -19.56 -5.79
C LYS A 58 9.65 -19.48 -6.78
N SER A 59 10.25 -18.30 -6.98
CA SER A 59 11.43 -18.15 -7.83
C SER A 59 12.63 -18.93 -7.27
N GLN A 60 12.83 -18.91 -5.94
CA GLN A 60 13.88 -19.69 -5.28
C GLN A 60 13.64 -21.18 -5.44
N LEU A 61 12.41 -21.65 -5.18
CA LEU A 61 12.03 -23.06 -5.34
C LEU A 61 12.21 -23.55 -6.78
N HIS A 62 11.77 -22.78 -7.79
CA HIS A 62 11.93 -23.15 -9.20
C HIS A 62 13.41 -23.24 -9.63
N LYS A 63 14.30 -22.44 -9.02
CA LYS A 63 15.75 -22.48 -9.26
C LYS A 63 16.46 -23.56 -8.46
N GLY A 64 15.74 -24.41 -7.73
CA GLY A 64 16.31 -25.44 -6.85
C GLY A 64 17.15 -24.86 -5.70
N LYS A 65 16.92 -23.60 -5.33
CA LYS A 65 17.64 -22.95 -4.24
C LYS A 65 16.99 -23.31 -2.90
N ASN A 66 17.82 -23.39 -1.86
CA ASN A 66 17.30 -23.38 -0.49
C ASN A 66 16.57 -22.06 -0.24
N VAL A 67 15.36 -22.17 0.30
CA VAL A 67 14.52 -21.01 0.62
C VAL A 67 15.20 -20.17 1.70
N ALA A 68 15.35 -18.88 1.46
CA ALA A 68 16.09 -17.98 2.36
C ALA A 68 15.26 -17.45 3.54
N PHE A 69 13.95 -17.69 3.55
CA PHE A 69 13.03 -17.20 4.59
C PHE A 69 11.78 -18.07 4.69
N THR A 70 11.13 -18.09 5.85
CA THR A 70 9.82 -18.74 6.02
C THR A 70 8.73 -17.68 5.91
N PRO A 71 7.73 -17.84 5.01
CA PRO A 71 6.59 -16.93 4.93
C PRO A 71 5.86 -16.87 6.27
N HIS A 72 5.50 -15.67 6.69
CA HIS A 72 4.69 -15.48 7.89
C HIS A 72 3.20 -15.58 7.52
N ASP A 73 2.38 -16.02 8.48
CA ASP A 73 0.93 -15.96 8.30
C ASP A 73 0.42 -14.52 8.30
N ASP A 74 -0.83 -14.35 7.87
CA ASP A 74 -1.46 -13.05 7.76
C ASP A 74 -1.53 -12.29 9.09
N SER A 75 -1.67 -13.00 10.20
CA SER A 75 -1.84 -12.44 11.53
C SER A 75 -0.57 -11.76 12.04
N PHE A 76 0.62 -12.16 11.57
CA PHE A 76 1.89 -11.52 11.90
C PHE A 76 1.87 -10.00 11.63
N PHE A 77 1.39 -9.59 10.45
CA PHE A 77 1.36 -8.18 10.08
C PHE A 77 0.37 -7.35 10.91
N TYR A 78 -0.69 -7.98 11.42
CA TYR A 78 -1.71 -7.31 12.23
C TYR A 78 -1.43 -7.37 13.73
N GLY A 79 -0.73 -8.40 14.21
CA GLY A 79 -0.38 -8.62 15.62
C GLY A 79 0.89 -7.87 16.05
N GLU A 80 1.92 -7.89 15.21
CA GLU A 80 3.25 -7.32 15.54
C GLU A 80 3.36 -5.81 15.23
N LYS A 81 2.30 -5.19 14.70
CA LYS A 81 2.25 -3.75 14.33
C LYS A 81 3.45 -3.31 13.48
N VAL A 82 3.79 -4.08 12.43
CA VAL A 82 4.89 -3.73 11.52
C VAL A 82 4.52 -2.46 10.76
N GLY A 83 5.23 -1.36 11.02
CA GLY A 83 4.88 -0.06 10.43
C GLY A 83 5.02 -0.04 8.89
N THR A 84 4.02 0.52 8.22
CA THR A 84 3.92 0.61 6.73
C THR A 84 5.19 1.12 6.07
N ARG A 85 5.87 2.13 6.66
CA ARG A 85 7.14 2.64 6.14
C ARG A 85 8.22 1.57 6.05
N ARG A 86 8.33 0.70 7.07
CA ARG A 86 9.30 -0.41 7.09
C ARG A 86 8.99 -1.43 6.01
N ILE A 87 7.70 -1.71 5.79
CA ILE A 87 7.27 -2.63 4.73
C ILE A 87 7.65 -2.07 3.35
N LEU A 88 7.40 -0.78 3.09
CA LEU A 88 7.79 -0.14 1.82
C LEU A 88 9.31 -0.19 1.58
N ILE A 89 10.11 0.06 2.62
CA ILE A 89 11.57 -0.06 2.56
C ILE A 89 11.97 -1.50 2.23
N ALA A 90 11.42 -2.49 2.92
CA ALA A 90 11.72 -3.90 2.66
C ALA A 90 11.35 -4.30 1.22
N ILE A 91 10.20 -3.84 0.69
CA ILE A 91 9.85 -4.07 -0.72
C ILE A 91 10.92 -3.43 -1.63
N SER A 92 11.34 -2.20 -1.36
CA SER A 92 12.39 -1.53 -2.15
C SER A 92 13.72 -2.29 -2.15
N GLU A 93 14.12 -2.88 -1.03
CA GLU A 93 15.35 -3.68 -0.91
C GLU A 93 15.30 -4.97 -1.72
N THR A 94 14.11 -5.48 -2.05
CA THR A 94 13.93 -6.66 -2.90
C THR A 94 13.96 -6.35 -4.40
N LEU A 95 13.98 -5.07 -4.78
CA LEU A 95 14.06 -4.63 -6.18
C LEU A 95 15.53 -4.46 -6.63
N PRO A 96 15.83 -4.55 -7.95
CA PRO A 96 14.89 -4.73 -9.06
C PRO A 96 14.45 -6.18 -9.23
N PHE A 97 13.19 -6.34 -9.62
CA PHE A 97 12.67 -7.55 -10.25
C PHE A 97 13.47 -7.82 -11.53
N ARG A 98 14.04 -9.03 -11.64
CA ARG A 98 14.82 -9.47 -12.81
C ARG A 98 14.03 -10.50 -13.58
N ALA A 99 14.08 -10.41 -14.91
CA ALA A 99 13.49 -11.42 -15.76
C ALA A 99 14.16 -12.80 -15.50
N SER A 100 13.36 -13.86 -15.50
CA SER A 100 13.88 -15.23 -15.51
C SER A 100 12.90 -16.17 -16.18
N GLY A 101 13.41 -17.21 -16.86
CA GLY A 101 12.57 -18.15 -17.60
C GLY A 101 11.86 -17.46 -18.77
N LYS A 102 10.52 -17.50 -18.78
CA LYS A 102 9.66 -16.95 -19.85
C LYS A 102 9.34 -15.46 -19.71
N THR A 103 9.76 -14.80 -18.63
CA THR A 103 9.52 -13.37 -18.43
C THR A 103 10.41 -12.55 -19.35
N ARG A 104 9.85 -11.56 -20.07
CA ARG A 104 10.64 -10.65 -20.90
C ARG A 104 11.24 -9.53 -20.04
N GLU A 105 12.40 -9.02 -20.43
CA GLU A 105 13.04 -7.86 -19.78
C GLU A 105 12.13 -6.63 -19.74
N GLU A 106 11.29 -6.43 -20.77
CA GLU A 106 10.29 -5.37 -20.82
C GLU A 106 9.24 -5.48 -19.69
N ASP A 107 8.78 -6.71 -19.41
CA ASP A 107 7.81 -6.97 -18.36
C ASP A 107 8.43 -6.71 -16.97
N ALA A 108 9.69 -7.12 -16.79
CA ALA A 108 10.47 -6.85 -15.57
C ALA A 108 10.71 -5.33 -15.36
N ALA A 109 11.12 -4.61 -16.41
CA ALA A 109 11.31 -3.16 -16.36
C ALA A 109 10.01 -2.42 -16.03
N LYS A 110 8.88 -2.84 -16.63
CA LYS A 110 7.55 -2.31 -16.30
C LYS A 110 7.20 -2.51 -14.84
N ILE A 111 7.37 -3.72 -14.30
CA ILE A 111 7.08 -4.02 -12.89
C ILE A 111 7.94 -3.16 -11.96
N ASN A 112 9.24 -3.00 -12.26
CA ASN A 112 10.13 -2.15 -11.49
C ASN A 112 9.68 -0.69 -11.48
N GLY A 113 9.27 -0.16 -12.64
CA GLY A 113 8.71 1.19 -12.74
C GLY A 113 7.44 1.37 -11.92
N LEU A 114 6.52 0.39 -12.00
CA LEU A 114 5.28 0.38 -11.21
C LEU A 114 5.56 0.30 -9.71
N ALA A 115 6.46 -0.59 -9.29
CA ALA A 115 6.86 -0.76 -7.90
C ALA A 115 7.45 0.53 -7.33
N LYS A 116 8.33 1.21 -8.08
CA LYS A 116 8.88 2.50 -7.68
C LYS A 116 7.80 3.55 -7.47
N ARG A 117 6.85 3.70 -8.40
CA ARG A 117 5.73 4.65 -8.26
C ARG A 117 4.88 4.34 -7.04
N PHE A 118 4.59 3.07 -6.80
CA PHE A 118 3.86 2.61 -5.62
C PHE A 118 4.60 2.96 -4.31
N ILE A 119 5.90 2.69 -4.23
CA ILE A 119 6.72 2.99 -3.05
C ILE A 119 6.81 4.50 -2.81
N ASP A 120 7.11 5.28 -3.84
CA ASP A 120 7.24 6.74 -3.75
C ASP A 120 5.92 7.39 -3.32
N SER A 121 4.80 7.00 -3.93
CA SER A 121 3.47 7.49 -3.53
C SER A 121 3.12 7.09 -2.10
N GLY A 122 3.56 5.90 -1.66
CA GLY A 122 3.39 5.45 -0.29
C GLY A 122 4.13 6.31 0.72
N HIS A 123 5.39 6.64 0.46
CA HIS A 123 6.14 7.57 1.30
C HIS A 123 5.52 8.97 1.32
N GLY A 124 5.12 9.49 0.15
CA GLY A 124 4.45 10.79 0.06
C GLY A 124 3.16 10.87 0.89
N PHE A 125 2.34 9.81 0.88
CA PHE A 125 1.16 9.74 1.73
C PHE A 125 1.52 9.76 3.23
N LEU A 126 2.51 8.97 3.66
CA LEU A 126 2.92 8.92 5.06
C LEU A 126 3.48 10.25 5.56
N ASP A 127 4.18 10.98 4.70
CA ASP A 127 4.73 12.30 5.03
C ASP A 127 3.60 13.34 5.21
N LEU A 128 2.58 13.31 4.34
CA LEU A 128 1.39 14.15 4.48
C LEU A 128 0.57 13.80 5.72
N ARG A 129 0.38 12.51 6.01
CA ARG A 129 -0.29 12.05 7.24
C ARG A 129 0.43 12.57 8.49
N ASN A 130 1.75 12.45 8.53
CA ASN A 130 2.53 12.98 9.65
C ASN A 130 2.41 14.52 9.73
N THR A 131 2.41 15.20 8.59
CA THR A 131 2.21 16.66 8.52
C THR A 131 0.87 17.08 9.11
N LEU A 132 -0.22 16.35 8.81
CA LEU A 132 -1.54 16.62 9.40
C LEU A 132 -1.51 16.54 10.94
N ILE A 133 -0.87 15.50 11.49
CA ILE A 133 -0.74 15.35 12.96
C ILE A 133 0.00 16.55 13.57
N HIS A 134 1.08 17.00 12.93
CA HIS A 134 1.81 18.19 13.37
C HIS A 134 0.98 19.47 13.25
N HIS A 135 0.22 19.64 12.16
CA HIS A 135 -0.66 20.80 11.98
C HIS A 135 -1.77 20.84 13.04
N MET A 136 -2.36 19.70 13.39
CA MET A 136 -3.40 19.63 14.43
C MET A 136 -2.90 20.06 15.82
N GLY A 137 -1.62 19.84 16.12
CA GLY A 137 -1.00 20.24 17.39
C GLY A 137 -0.29 21.60 17.35
N ASN A 138 -0.26 22.29 16.21
CA ASN A 138 0.49 23.52 16.05
C ASN A 138 -0.41 24.75 16.22
N PRO A 139 -0.15 25.64 17.20
CA PRO A 139 -0.97 26.83 17.44
C PRO A 139 -0.93 27.87 16.31
N GLU A 140 0.06 27.81 15.42
CA GLU A 140 0.17 28.69 14.24
C GLU A 140 -0.68 28.21 13.05
N LYS A 141 -1.31 27.04 13.14
CA LYS A 141 -2.13 26.47 12.08
C LYS A 141 -3.61 26.65 12.40
N ASN A 142 -4.37 27.06 11.40
CA ASN A 142 -5.82 27.21 11.51
C ASN A 142 -6.57 25.99 10.95
N LEU A 143 -7.89 25.98 11.09
CA LEU A 143 -8.73 24.90 10.57
C LEU A 143 -8.61 24.74 9.04
N GLY A 144 -8.45 25.84 8.30
CA GLY A 144 -8.23 25.81 6.85
C GLY A 144 -6.93 25.10 6.45
N ASP A 145 -5.85 25.25 7.23
CA ASP A 145 -4.60 24.51 7.02
C ASP A 145 -4.79 23.00 7.22
N ILE A 146 -5.59 22.62 8.22
CA ILE A 146 -5.94 21.22 8.50
C ILE A 146 -6.81 20.66 7.37
N GLU A 147 -7.83 21.40 6.93
CA GLU A 147 -8.68 21.03 5.80
C GLU A 147 -7.87 20.80 4.52
N ASN A 148 -6.98 21.73 4.19
CA ASN A 148 -6.09 21.60 3.03
C ASN A 148 -5.16 20.38 3.16
N SER A 149 -4.68 20.10 4.37
CA SER A 149 -3.88 18.89 4.64
C SER A 149 -4.68 17.62 4.39
N CYS A 150 -5.94 17.57 4.84
CA CYS A 150 -6.85 16.45 4.58
C CYS A 150 -7.09 16.24 3.08
N LEU A 151 -7.32 17.32 2.32
CA LEU A 151 -7.51 17.24 0.86
C LEU A 151 -6.28 16.65 0.16
N ARG A 152 -5.08 17.12 0.52
CA ARG A 152 -3.82 16.58 -0.01
C ARG A 152 -3.62 15.11 0.35
N ILE A 153 -4.02 14.70 1.55
CA ILE A 153 -3.98 13.29 1.98
C ILE A 153 -4.91 12.45 1.11
N LYS A 154 -6.13 12.91 0.83
CA LYS A 154 -7.07 12.22 -0.08
C LYS A 154 -6.46 12.03 -1.46
N GLU A 155 -5.97 13.09 -2.09
CA GLU A 155 -5.33 13.01 -3.41
C GLU A 155 -4.12 12.07 -3.41
N SER A 156 -3.33 12.10 -2.33
CA SER A 156 -2.18 11.21 -2.19
C SER A 156 -2.59 9.75 -2.00
N PHE A 157 -3.71 9.50 -1.30
CA PHE A 157 -4.27 8.16 -1.13
C PHE A 157 -4.75 7.61 -2.47
N GLU A 158 -5.47 8.41 -3.27
CA GLU A 158 -5.94 8.01 -4.60
C GLU A 158 -4.77 7.63 -5.52
N LYS A 159 -3.70 8.45 -5.53
CA LYS A 159 -2.46 8.16 -6.27
C LYS A 159 -1.80 6.86 -5.80
N PHE A 160 -1.69 6.68 -4.49
CA PHE A 160 -1.12 5.48 -3.88
C PHE A 160 -1.93 4.22 -4.24
N SER A 161 -3.26 4.28 -4.08
CA SER A 161 -4.18 3.17 -4.34
C SER A 161 -4.13 2.75 -5.82
N ALA A 162 -4.13 3.72 -6.74
CA ALA A 162 -3.96 3.45 -8.16
C ALA A 162 -2.60 2.80 -8.47
N ALA A 163 -1.50 3.34 -7.95
CA ALA A 163 -0.16 2.80 -8.17
C ALA A 163 0.00 1.39 -7.59
N GLN A 164 -0.55 1.13 -6.40
CA GLN A 164 -0.56 -0.20 -5.79
C GLN A 164 -1.32 -1.20 -6.65
N LYS A 165 -2.51 -0.83 -7.14
CA LYS A 165 -3.33 -1.69 -7.98
C LYS A 165 -2.62 -2.05 -9.29
N GLU A 166 -2.02 -1.07 -9.95
CA GLU A 166 -1.25 -1.30 -11.18
C GLU A 166 -0.08 -2.25 -10.93
N PHE A 167 0.70 -2.00 -9.86
CA PHE A 167 1.83 -2.85 -9.49
C PHE A 167 1.40 -4.29 -9.19
N VAL A 168 0.40 -4.47 -8.32
CA VAL A 168 -0.09 -5.80 -7.93
C VAL A 168 -0.63 -6.55 -9.14
N LEU A 169 -1.44 -5.93 -9.99
CA LEU A 169 -1.97 -6.58 -11.20
C LEU A 169 -0.86 -6.98 -12.18
N ALA A 170 0.17 -6.15 -12.34
CA ALA A 170 1.30 -6.47 -13.21
C ALA A 170 2.18 -7.60 -12.63
N ALA A 171 2.37 -7.64 -11.30
CA ALA A 171 3.20 -8.63 -10.63
C ALA A 171 2.46 -9.95 -10.34
N GLN A 172 1.13 -9.94 -10.26
CA GLN A 172 0.30 -11.09 -9.89
C GLN A 172 0.54 -12.36 -10.74
N PRO A 173 0.72 -12.30 -12.08
CA PRO A 173 1.01 -13.48 -12.89
C PRO A 173 2.28 -14.23 -12.46
N PHE A 174 3.25 -13.54 -11.87
CA PHE A 174 4.52 -14.13 -11.42
C PHE A 174 4.40 -14.85 -10.07
N ARG A 175 3.24 -14.73 -9.40
CA ARG A 175 2.89 -15.56 -8.24
C ARG A 175 2.71 -17.03 -8.64
N THR A 176 2.43 -17.34 -9.89
CA THR A 176 2.28 -18.72 -10.37
C THR A 176 3.38 -19.02 -11.36
N ILE A 177 4.59 -19.27 -10.85
CA ILE A 177 5.62 -19.90 -11.68
C ILE A 177 5.15 -21.34 -11.91
N GLY A 178 4.75 -21.63 -13.14
CA GLY A 178 4.46 -22.98 -13.63
C GLY A 178 5.71 -23.72 -14.04
#